data_AF-A0A958D0U8-F1
#
_entry.id   AF-A0A958D0U8-F1
#
_cell.length_a   1.000
_cell.length_b   1.000
_cell.length_c   1.000
_cell.angle_alpha   90.00
_cell.angle_beta   90.00
_cell.angle_gamma   90.00
#
_symmetry.space_group_name_H-M   'P 1'
#
loop_
_entity.id
_entity.type
_entity.pdbx_description
1 polymer ?
#
loop_
_entity_poly.entity_id
_entity_poly.type
_entity_poly.pdbx_seq_one_letter_code
_entity_poly.pdbx_strand_id
1 'polypeptide(L)' 'AVVGMDGVTGNRQVWAFVVLRTGTTVSVEELREHCRRRLDDEAVPDEIELRSELPRTALGQVLTRALR' A
#
# COMPACT_ATOMS: atom_id res chain seq x y z
N ALA A 1 1.84 2.65 -3.79
CA ALA A 1 2.14 3.82 -2.94
C ALA A 1 1.98 3.41 -1.49
N VAL A 2 2.81 3.92 -0.58
CA VAL A 2 2.76 3.56 0.85
C VAL A 2 2.47 4.82 1.66
N VAL A 3 1.54 4.72 2.61
CA VAL A 3 1.07 5.85 3.44
C VAL A 3 0.94 5.40 4.89
N GLY A 4 1.43 6.22 5.81
CA GLY A 4 1.17 6.03 7.24
C GLY A 4 -0.19 6.60 7.64
N MET A 5 -1.05 5.76 8.19
CA MET A 5 -2.39 6.05 8.68
C MET A 5 -2.43 6.04 10.20
N ASP A 6 -3.32 6.81 10.80
CA ASP A 6 -3.53 6.76 12.25
C ASP A 6 -4.47 5.58 12.55
N GLY A 7 -3.98 4.61 13.33
CA GLY A 7 -4.71 3.43 13.76
C GLY A 7 -5.66 3.74 14.91
N VAL A 8 -6.60 2.83 15.15
CA VAL A 8 -7.68 2.98 16.14
C VAL A 8 -7.16 3.22 17.57
N THR A 9 -5.99 2.68 17.90
CA THR A 9 -5.36 2.81 19.22
C THR A 9 -4.32 3.93 19.29
N GLY A 10 -4.26 4.82 18.28
CA GLY A 10 -3.29 5.91 18.20
C GLY A 10 -1.89 5.49 17.74
N ASN A 11 -1.70 4.22 17.36
CA ASN A 11 -0.50 3.77 16.67
C ASN A 11 -0.53 4.20 15.21
N ARG A 12 0.64 4.35 14.58
CA ARG A 12 0.70 4.61 13.13
C ARG A 12 0.75 3.28 12.39
N GLN A 13 -0.20 3.05 11.48
CA GLN A 13 -0.26 1.87 10.64
C GLN A 13 0.31 2.16 9.25
N VAL A 14 1.00 1.20 8.65
CA VAL A 14 1.55 1.28 7.30
C VAL A 14 0.56 0.67 6.31
N TRP A 15 0.00 1.51 5.44
CA TRP A 15 -0.92 1.07 4.39
C TRP A 15 -0.24 1.10 3.03
N ALA A 16 -0.38 0.02 2.26
CA ALA A 16 0.14 -0.10 0.90
C ALA A 16 -0.98 -0.22 -0.13
N PHE A 17 -1.05 0.76 -1.05
CA PHE A 17 -1.95 0.74 -2.20
C PHE A 17 -1.20 0.25 -3.43
N VAL A 18 -1.62 -0.87 -3.99
CA VAL A 18 -0.92 -1.55 -5.08
C VAL A 18 -1.82 -1.61 -6.31
N VAL A 19 -1.27 -1.20 -7.45
CA VAL A 19 -1.91 -1.35 -8.76
C VAL A 19 -1.13 -2.40 -9.52
N LEU A 20 -1.84 -3.45 -9.96
CA LEU A 20 -1.22 -4.54 -10.70
C LEU A 20 -0.97 -4.11 -12.14
N ARG A 21 0.10 -4.65 -12.72
CA ARG A 21 0.31 -4.55 -14.16
C ARG A 21 -0.74 -5.38 -14.89
N THR A 22 -1.12 -4.92 -16.07
CA THR A 22 -2.09 -5.63 -16.92
C THR A 22 -1.66 -7.08 -17.14
N GLY A 23 -2.60 -8.02 -16.97
CA GLY A 23 -2.34 -9.46 -17.09
C GLY A 23 -1.64 -10.10 -15.89
N THR A 24 -1.41 -9.35 -14.80
CA THR A 24 -0.86 -9.89 -13.55
C THR A 24 -1.98 -10.06 -12.52
N THR A 25 -1.98 -11.20 -11.86
CA THR A 25 -2.81 -11.49 -10.68
C THR A 25 -1.91 -11.89 -9.53
N VAL A 26 -2.13 -11.30 -8.38
CA VAL A 26 -1.43 -11.61 -7.12
C VAL A 26 -2.39 -11.33 -5.98
N SER A 27 -2.34 -12.13 -4.92
CA SER A 27 -3.16 -11.89 -3.73
C SER A 27 -2.48 -10.91 -2.77
N VAL A 28 -3.27 -10.37 -1.85
CA VAL A 28 -2.77 -9.51 -0.77
C VAL A 28 -1.80 -10.29 0.14
N GLU A 29 -2.09 -11.57 0.40
CA GLU A 29 -1.27 -12.46 1.21
C GLU A 29 0.09 -12.70 0.57
N GLU A 30 0.14 -12.97 -0.75
CA GLU A 30 1.38 -13.16 -1.50
C GLU A 30 2.26 -11.89 -1.46
N LEU A 31 1.64 -10.71 -1.58
CA LEU A 31 2.33 -9.43 -1.45
C LEU A 31 2.86 -9.20 -0.03
N ARG A 32 2.06 -9.51 0.99
CA ARG A 32 2.48 -9.39 2.40
C ARG A 32 3.63 -10.33 2.71
N GLU A 33 3.57 -11.58 2.25
CA GLU A 33 4.66 -12.54 2.42
C GLU A 33 5.92 -12.10 1.67
N HIS A 34 5.76 -11.56 0.47
CA HIS A 34 6.87 -10.97 -0.28
C HIS A 34 7.58 -9.86 0.51
N CYS A 35 6.81 -8.99 1.17
CA CYS A 35 7.32 -7.94 2.06
C CYS A 35 8.04 -8.53 3.28
N ARG A 36 7.43 -9.47 4.01
CA ARG A 36 8.03 -10.11 5.20
C ARG A 36 9.37 -10.79 4.92
N ARG A 37 9.56 -11.36 3.73
CA ARG A 37 10.83 -11.99 3.35
C ARG A 37 11.95 -11.00 3.03
N ARG A 38 11.65 -9.70 2.91
CA ARG A 38 12.58 -8.68 2.38
C ARG A 38 12.72 -7.42 3.24
N LEU A 39 11.75 -7.18 4.12
CA LEU A 39 11.66 -5.98 4.95
C LEU A 39 11.67 -6.41 6.42
N ASP A 40 12.12 -5.50 7.27
CA ASP A 40 11.97 -5.65 8.71
C ASP A 40 10.47 -5.65 9.09
N ASP A 41 10.12 -6.33 10.19
CA ASP A 41 8.73 -6.52 10.61
C ASP A 41 7.96 -5.20 10.74
N GLU A 42 8.62 -4.13 11.18
CA GLU A 42 8.04 -2.79 11.32
C GLU A 42 7.77 -2.05 9.99
N ALA A 43 8.41 -2.51 8.90
CA ALA A 43 8.24 -1.95 7.55
C ALA A 43 7.26 -2.78 6.69
N VAL A 44 6.81 -3.94 7.18
CA VAL A 44 5.78 -4.73 6.54
C VAL A 44 4.44 -3.99 6.65
N PRO A 45 3.71 -3.76 5.54
CA PRO A 45 2.43 -3.08 5.60
C PRO A 45 1.44 -3.80 6.53
N ASP A 46 0.82 -3.04 7.43
CA ASP A 46 -0.30 -3.47 8.25
C ASP A 46 -1.52 -3.79 7.39
N GLU A 47 -1.74 -3.02 6.32
CA GLU A 47 -2.83 -3.21 5.36
C GLU A 47 -2.33 -3.06 3.92
N ILE A 48 -2.89 -3.88 3.02
CA ILE A 48 -2.59 -3.83 1.59
C ILE A 48 -3.90 -3.83 0.81
N GLU A 49 -4.10 -2.81 -0.02
CA GLU A 49 -5.27 -2.67 -0.86
C GLU A 49 -4.87 -2.71 -2.34
N LEU A 50 -5.51 -3.61 -3.10
CA LEU A 50 -5.37 -3.68 -4.54
C LEU A 50 -6.35 -2.68 -5.20
N ARG A 51 -5.83 -1.78 -6.03
CA ARG A 51 -6.64 -0.83 -6.80
C ARG A 51 -6.42 -0.96 -8.29
N SER A 52 -7.41 -0.56 -9.08
CA SER A 52 -7.29 -0.41 -10.53
C SER A 52 -6.38 0.77 -10.91
N GLU A 53 -6.39 1.83 -10.10
CA GLU A 53 -5.56 3.01 -10.29
C GLU A 53 -5.25 3.72 -8.96
N LEU A 54 -4.25 4.61 -9.00
CA LEU A 54 -3.94 5.50 -7.88
C LEU A 54 -4.37 6.93 -8.23
N PRO A 55 -4.88 7.70 -7.26
CA PRO A 55 -5.19 9.11 -7.47
C PRO A 55 -3.90 9.85 -7.83
N ARG A 56 -3.96 10.66 -8.88
CA ARG A 56 -2.83 11.44 -9.38
C ARG A 56 -3.18 12.91 -9.49
N THR A 57 -2.18 13.77 -9.36
CA THR A 57 -2.31 15.20 -9.69
C THR A 57 -2.40 15.39 -11.19
N ALA A 58 -2.73 16.61 -11.63
CA ALA A 58 -2.70 16.99 -13.05
C ALA A 58 -1.31 16.79 -13.70
N LEU A 59 -0.25 16.77 -12.90
CA LEU A 59 1.14 16.50 -13.33
C LEU A 59 1.51 15.00 -13.24
N GLY A 60 0.56 14.12 -12.91
CA GLY A 60 0.76 12.67 -12.84
C GLY A 60 1.39 12.14 -11.55
N GLN A 61 1.69 13.01 -10.57
CA GLN A 61 2.25 12.58 -9.29
C GLN A 61 1.19 11.89 -8.44
N VAL A 62 1.56 10.83 -7.69
CA VAL A 62 0.61 10.15 -6.80
C VAL A 62 0.17 11.09 -5.68
N LEU A 63 -1.14 11.25 -5.53
CA LEU A 63 -1.75 12.13 -4.56
C LEU A 63 -2.02 11.39 -3.25
N THR A 64 -0.99 11.24 -2.42
CA THR A 64 -1.06 10.46 -1.16
C THR A 64 -2.09 10.97 -0.16
N ARG A 65 -2.42 12.27 -0.17
CA ARG A 65 -3.49 12.84 0.67
C ARG A 65 -4.89 12.30 0.36
N ALA A 66 -5.12 11.83 -0.86
CA ALA A 66 -6.41 11.25 -1.28
C ALA A 66 -6.48 9.74 -1.00
N LEU A 67 -5.42 9.16 -0.45
CA LEU A 67 -5.32 7.78 -0.01
C LEU A 67 -5.42 7.66 1.53
N ARG A 68 -5.52 8.79 2.22
CA ARG A 68 -5.72 8.87 3.67
C ARG A 68 -7.21 8.90 4.01
#